data_AF-A0A6B0GG88-F1
#
_entry.id   AF-A0A6B0GG88-F1
#
_cell.length_a   1.000
_cell.length_b   1.000
_cell.length_c   1.000
_cell.angle_alpha   90.00
_cell.angle_beta   90.00
_cell.angle_gamma   90.00
#
_symmetry.space_group_name_H-M   'P 1'
#
loop_
_entity.id
_entity.type
_entity.pdbx_description
1 polymer ?
#
loop_
_entity_poly.entity_id
_entity_poly.type
_entity_poly.pdbx_seq_one_letter_code
_entity_poly.pdbx_strand_id
1 'polypeptide(L)'
;MADSQSPDGTADGVSGESDRMFRRGYLKTAAGMAAVSAGVAGFSGTATANPVTAENGKDGDDDWFPSLPVRSRPERITHRIDGYTSQTSVAPDESVEFHVSTDPAAPYRIDIYRLGWYDGDGGRLVASTDESQGEARPIPDPGPLGKVACDWTITDTVETTKRWTTGLYFAKFVLTGGEFAGDSTAQAFAVRPREDRGRTSKLLVQLPNATSEAYNGWGGKSLYGFTSTDEETASGTDSADVVSFDRPRQTPDLHMSYAIHMLRFLEREGYDVSYVMDDDVHENPGMLQDHELVISSGHDEYWSMAQRDGFEAARDAGTNVAFLAANTALWQIRFEDDGRTIVGYKENVEDDSLAGTQDETDLFRDLPDPRPECELLGVMGTGAGLYAAPNYTVVDEALDHPWMRDTGFEAGDEVVGCIGHEWDFVHDGCDVPGELTTFFHYEAGTSDTDLLPFAPVIDTDADAVSYQAPGGGYVFSTGSLGYTWRLDPDPTWASEIWPLVRIKEYKPEVLTPDERLQAFTKNVLDDLRKPNTTVK
;
A
#
# COMPACT_ATOMS: atom_id res chain seq x y z
N MET A 1 -35.71 -4.08 -41.64
CA MET A 1 -35.66 -4.21 -43.11
C MET A 1 -34.85 -3.04 -43.61
N ALA A 2 -33.73 -3.25 -44.31
CA ALA A 2 -32.85 -2.18 -44.85
C ALA A 2 -32.28 -1.24 -43.73
N ASP A 3 -31.23 -0.42 -43.86
CA ASP A 3 -30.03 -0.35 -44.72
C ASP A 3 -29.05 0.66 -44.02
N SER A 4 -27.78 0.90 -44.38
CA SER A 4 -26.91 0.39 -45.46
C SER A 4 -25.42 0.58 -45.13
N GLN A 5 -24.57 -0.33 -45.63
CA GLN A 5 -23.22 -0.09 -46.19
C GLN A 5 -22.11 0.58 -45.34
N SER A 6 -21.02 -0.18 -45.15
CA SER A 6 -19.64 0.30 -45.00
C SER A 6 -19.14 1.08 -46.22
N PRO A 7 -18.00 1.77 -46.10
CA PRO A 7 -17.01 1.77 -47.16
C PRO A 7 -15.64 1.25 -46.69
N ASP A 8 -15.12 0.24 -47.39
CA ASP A 8 -13.69 -0.10 -47.39
C ASP A 8 -12.86 1.00 -48.08
N GLY A 9 -11.61 1.18 -47.64
CA GLY A 9 -10.68 2.16 -48.19
C GLY A 9 -9.21 1.78 -47.94
N THR A 10 -8.74 0.78 -48.69
CA THR A 10 -7.40 0.17 -48.57
C THR A 10 -6.22 1.12 -48.82
N ALA A 11 -5.11 0.92 -48.10
CA ALA A 11 -3.76 1.25 -48.57
C ALA A 11 -2.72 0.28 -47.97
N ASP A 12 -1.92 -0.35 -48.83
CA ASP A 12 -0.92 -1.37 -48.47
C ASP A 12 0.38 -0.80 -47.88
N GLY A 13 0.89 -1.49 -46.86
CA GLY A 13 2.29 -1.91 -46.69
C GLY A 13 3.45 -0.94 -46.92
N VAL A 14 4.17 -0.63 -45.82
CA VAL A 14 5.63 -0.49 -45.82
C VAL A 14 6.22 -1.25 -44.62
N SER A 15 7.27 -2.02 -44.88
CA SER A 15 8.07 -2.78 -43.90
C SER A 15 9.17 -1.94 -43.25
N GLY A 16 9.57 -2.26 -42.01
CA GLY A 16 10.95 -1.96 -41.56
C GLY A 16 11.16 -1.66 -40.07
N GLU A 17 11.72 -2.65 -39.37
CA GLU A 17 12.77 -2.54 -38.34
C GLU A 17 12.74 -1.49 -37.21
N SER A 18 12.84 -2.02 -35.99
CA SER A 18 13.76 -1.59 -34.90
C SER A 18 13.46 -0.29 -34.13
N ASP A 19 14.07 -0.03 -32.97
CA ASP A 19 14.43 -0.86 -31.79
C ASP A 19 14.88 0.15 -30.68
N ARG A 20 14.76 -0.23 -29.40
CA ARG A 20 15.43 0.36 -28.21
C ARG A 20 15.96 1.81 -28.25
N MET A 21 15.24 2.71 -27.55
CA MET A 21 15.82 3.88 -26.86
C MET A 21 14.90 4.16 -25.66
N PHE A 22 15.33 4.14 -24.39
CA PHE A 22 16.43 4.91 -23.80
C PHE A 22 17.37 4.08 -22.90
N ARG A 23 18.69 4.22 -23.10
CA ARG A 23 19.72 4.00 -22.06
C ARG A 23 20.76 5.12 -22.16
N ARG A 24 20.84 6.01 -21.17
CA ARG A 24 21.93 6.99 -21.03
C ARG A 24 22.96 6.47 -20.05
N GLY A 25 24.03 5.85 -20.55
CA GLY A 25 25.16 5.43 -19.72
C GLY A 25 26.03 6.61 -19.29
N TYR A 26 26.26 6.76 -18.00
CA TYR A 26 27.27 7.67 -17.46
C TYR A 26 28.63 6.97 -17.31
N LEU A 27 29.60 7.39 -18.13
CA LEU A 27 31.00 6.99 -17.98
C LEU A 27 31.65 7.73 -16.79
N LYS A 28 31.83 7.04 -15.65
CA LYS A 28 32.66 7.53 -14.54
C LYS A 28 34.14 7.17 -14.82
N THR A 29 34.95 8.16 -15.16
CA THR A 29 36.41 8.00 -15.33
C THR A 29 37.10 7.93 -13.97
N ALA A 30 37.76 6.82 -13.66
CA ALA A 30 38.51 6.67 -12.42
C ALA A 30 39.88 7.36 -12.50
N ALA A 31 40.19 8.20 -11.51
CA ALA A 31 41.55 8.68 -11.22
C ALA A 31 41.72 8.80 -9.71
N GLY A 32 42.53 7.91 -9.12
CA GLY A 32 42.68 7.83 -7.66
C GLY A 32 43.75 8.77 -7.10
N MET A 33 43.62 9.11 -5.83
CA MET A 33 44.75 9.52 -5.00
C MET A 33 44.51 9.07 -3.55
N ALA A 34 45.41 8.25 -3.02
CA ALA A 34 45.29 7.70 -1.68
C ALA A 34 45.89 8.65 -0.63
N ALA A 35 45.20 8.84 0.48
CA ALA A 35 45.74 9.47 1.68
C ALA A 35 45.35 8.63 2.91
N VAL A 36 46.34 8.02 3.56
CA VAL A 36 46.14 7.24 4.80
C VAL A 36 46.22 8.20 5.99
N SER A 37 45.12 8.33 6.71
CA SER A 37 45.03 9.10 7.96
C SER A 37 44.61 8.18 9.10
N ALA A 38 45.58 7.73 9.90
CA ALA A 38 45.29 6.93 11.09
C ALA A 38 44.74 7.83 12.22
N GLY A 39 43.42 7.78 12.44
CA GLY A 39 42.72 8.47 13.53
C GLY A 39 42.37 7.51 14.67
N VAL A 40 42.62 7.93 15.91
CA VAL A 40 42.41 7.11 17.12
C VAL A 40 40.92 6.91 17.38
N ALA A 41 40.51 5.65 17.56
CA ALA A 41 39.14 5.30 17.92
C ALA A 41 38.80 5.75 19.35
N GLY A 42 38.06 6.85 19.47
CA GLY A 42 37.32 7.17 20.69
C GLY A 42 36.03 6.34 20.72
N PHE A 43 35.80 5.57 21.78
CA PHE A 43 34.51 4.93 22.04
C PHE A 43 33.49 5.98 22.50
N SER A 44 33.00 6.77 21.55
CA SER A 44 31.70 7.43 21.68
C SER A 44 30.64 6.34 21.64
N GLY A 45 29.74 6.28 22.63
CA GLY A 45 28.61 5.37 22.60
C GLY A 45 27.77 5.67 21.36
N THR A 46 27.81 4.77 20.37
CA THR A 46 27.03 4.92 19.15
C THR A 46 25.56 4.88 19.53
N ALA A 47 24.81 5.93 19.20
CA ALA A 47 23.37 5.79 18.96
C ALA A 47 23.21 4.55 18.06
N THR A 48 22.36 3.61 18.45
CA THR A 48 22.12 2.39 17.68
C THR A 48 21.74 2.78 16.26
N ALA A 49 22.64 2.56 15.31
CA ALA A 49 22.51 3.07 13.95
C ALA A 49 21.17 2.61 13.35
N ASN A 50 20.51 3.52 12.64
CA ASN A 50 19.26 3.23 11.95
C ASN A 50 19.46 2.00 11.03
N PRO A 51 18.78 0.86 11.30
CA PRO A 51 18.89 -0.35 10.51
C PRO A 51 18.48 -0.11 9.05
N VAL A 52 17.48 0.75 8.80
CA VAL A 52 17.00 1.08 7.46
C VAL A 52 18.07 1.83 6.67
N THR A 53 18.75 2.81 7.26
CA THR A 53 19.91 3.48 6.61
C THR A 53 21.05 2.49 6.33
N ALA A 54 21.30 1.54 7.22
CA ALA A 54 22.33 0.51 7.03
C ALA A 54 21.92 -0.55 5.98
N GLU A 55 20.62 -0.80 5.82
CA GLU A 55 20.05 -1.70 4.80
C GLU A 55 20.15 -1.08 3.41
N ASN A 56 19.75 0.18 3.26
CA ASN A 56 19.82 0.95 2.00
C ASN A 56 21.25 1.31 1.58
N GLY A 57 22.25 1.06 2.42
CA GLY A 57 23.67 1.13 2.06
C GLY A 57 24.21 -0.13 1.37
N LYS A 58 23.35 -1.13 1.10
CA LYS A 58 23.66 -2.33 0.32
C LYS A 58 23.27 -2.12 -1.15
N ASP A 59 23.88 -2.89 -2.04
CA ASP A 59 23.50 -2.95 -3.45
C ASP A 59 22.03 -3.37 -3.58
N GLY A 60 21.28 -2.69 -4.46
CA GLY A 60 19.90 -3.00 -4.81
C GLY A 60 19.80 -4.02 -5.95
N ASP A 61 18.55 -4.30 -6.33
CA ASP A 61 18.16 -5.15 -7.46
C ASP A 61 16.82 -4.62 -7.99
N ASP A 62 16.64 -4.50 -9.31
CA ASP A 62 15.42 -4.01 -9.96
C ASP A 62 14.48 -5.14 -10.45
N ASP A 63 14.87 -6.42 -10.33
CA ASP A 63 14.06 -7.59 -10.71
C ASP A 63 13.11 -8.07 -9.60
N TRP A 64 12.73 -7.22 -8.64
CA TRP A 64 11.74 -7.59 -7.61
C TRP A 64 10.30 -7.61 -8.12
N PHE A 65 10.01 -6.92 -9.23
CA PHE A 65 8.67 -6.88 -9.84
C PHE A 65 8.36 -8.18 -10.63
N PRO A 66 7.16 -8.78 -10.52
CA PRO A 66 6.80 -9.99 -11.26
C PRO A 66 6.61 -9.72 -12.77
N SER A 67 6.88 -10.72 -13.60
CA SER A 67 6.77 -10.61 -15.07
C SER A 67 5.35 -10.84 -15.62
N LEU A 68 4.46 -11.46 -14.85
CA LEU A 68 3.04 -11.55 -15.19
C LEU A 68 2.28 -10.32 -14.68
N PRO A 69 1.38 -9.73 -15.48
CA PRO A 69 0.61 -8.55 -15.07
C PRO A 69 -0.37 -8.92 -13.96
N VAL A 70 -0.54 -8.02 -13.00
CA VAL A 70 -1.48 -8.20 -11.89
C VAL A 70 -2.93 -8.05 -12.39
N ARG A 71 -3.78 -9.01 -12.01
CA ARG A 71 -5.18 -9.16 -12.44
C ARG A 71 -6.06 -9.42 -11.23
N SER A 72 -6.96 -8.50 -10.92
CA SER A 72 -7.99 -8.69 -9.90
C SER A 72 -9.26 -9.37 -10.44
N ARG A 73 -9.42 -9.45 -11.77
CA ARG A 73 -10.51 -10.17 -12.44
C ARG A 73 -10.15 -11.67 -12.59
N PRO A 74 -10.93 -12.61 -12.02
CA PRO A 74 -10.54 -14.02 -11.95
C PRO A 74 -10.26 -14.63 -13.33
N GLU A 75 -11.08 -14.30 -14.34
CA GLU A 75 -11.00 -14.86 -15.69
C GLU A 75 -9.75 -14.45 -16.48
N ARG A 76 -8.91 -13.58 -15.91
CA ARG A 76 -7.67 -13.06 -16.51
C ARG A 76 -6.40 -13.59 -15.84
N ILE A 77 -6.53 -14.29 -14.72
CA ILE A 77 -5.41 -14.91 -14.02
C ILE A 77 -4.97 -16.14 -14.82
N THR A 78 -3.66 -16.29 -15.03
CA THR A 78 -3.13 -17.31 -15.96
C THR A 78 -2.81 -18.65 -15.29
N HIS A 79 -2.69 -18.68 -13.97
CA HIS A 79 -2.39 -19.86 -13.14
C HIS A 79 -1.10 -20.63 -13.51
N ARG A 80 -0.21 -20.03 -14.31
CA ARG A 80 1.07 -20.63 -14.76
C ARG A 80 2.01 -20.91 -13.59
N ILE A 81 2.11 -19.95 -12.69
CA ILE A 81 2.77 -20.07 -11.39
C ILE A 81 2.04 -19.19 -10.39
N ASP A 82 1.53 -19.80 -9.35
CA ASP A 82 0.85 -19.14 -8.24
C ASP A 82 1.46 -19.64 -6.92
N GLY A 83 1.51 -18.76 -5.92
CA GLY A 83 1.88 -19.16 -4.58
C GLY A 83 1.43 -18.19 -3.51
N TYR A 84 1.40 -18.68 -2.26
CA TYR A 84 1.07 -17.92 -1.07
C TYR A 84 1.92 -18.36 0.13
N THR A 85 1.81 -17.63 1.22
CA THR A 85 2.52 -17.88 2.47
C THR A 85 1.57 -18.30 3.60
N SER A 86 1.98 -19.24 4.45
CA SER A 86 1.26 -19.56 5.70
C SER A 86 1.17 -18.36 6.65
N GLN A 87 2.11 -17.41 6.53
CA GLN A 87 2.21 -16.21 7.37
C GLN A 87 2.08 -14.94 6.50
N THR A 88 1.26 -13.99 6.93
CA THR A 88 1.21 -12.58 6.46
C THR A 88 2.45 -11.80 6.90
N SER A 89 2.98 -12.14 8.07
CA SER A 89 4.05 -11.43 8.74
C SER A 89 4.85 -12.34 9.70
N VAL A 90 6.15 -12.09 9.83
CA VAL A 90 7.06 -12.89 10.68
C VAL A 90 8.02 -12.00 11.47
N ALA A 91 8.39 -12.43 12.67
CA ALA A 91 9.48 -11.85 13.44
C ALA A 91 10.84 -12.46 13.01
N PRO A 92 11.96 -11.73 13.14
CA PRO A 92 13.27 -12.28 12.76
C PRO A 92 13.72 -13.48 13.62
N ASP A 93 14.24 -14.51 12.95
CA ASP A 93 14.48 -15.88 13.45
C ASP A 93 13.21 -16.78 13.49
N GLU A 94 12.07 -16.33 12.93
CA GLU A 94 10.94 -17.21 12.54
C GLU A 94 11.06 -17.64 11.06
N SER A 95 10.21 -18.57 10.63
CA SER A 95 10.19 -19.10 9.25
C SER A 95 8.97 -18.62 8.48
N VAL A 96 9.16 -18.37 7.18
CA VAL A 96 8.06 -18.24 6.22
C VAL A 96 7.91 -19.57 5.47
N GLU A 97 6.70 -20.11 5.48
CA GLU A 97 6.34 -21.31 4.73
C GLU A 97 5.61 -20.91 3.44
N PHE A 98 5.94 -21.57 2.33
CA PHE A 98 5.41 -21.27 1.01
C PHE A 98 4.63 -22.45 0.43
N HIS A 99 3.58 -22.14 -0.30
CA HIS A 99 2.75 -23.10 -1.03
C HIS A 99 2.75 -22.70 -2.50
N VAL A 100 3.32 -23.54 -3.38
CA VAL A 100 3.46 -23.23 -4.81
C VAL A 100 2.70 -24.23 -5.70
N SER A 101 2.06 -23.69 -6.73
CA SER A 101 1.44 -24.41 -7.84
C SER A 101 2.02 -23.96 -9.18
N THR A 102 2.25 -24.90 -10.08
CA THR A 102 2.64 -24.61 -11.47
C THR A 102 1.78 -25.45 -12.43
N ASP A 103 1.02 -24.81 -13.31
CA ASP A 103 0.25 -25.49 -14.36
C ASP A 103 0.56 -24.90 -15.76
N PRO A 104 1.24 -25.65 -16.66
CA PRO A 104 1.71 -27.02 -16.51
C PRO A 104 2.85 -27.17 -15.49
N ALA A 105 2.99 -28.38 -14.94
CA ALA A 105 4.06 -28.74 -14.02
C ALA A 105 5.46 -28.39 -14.57
N ALA A 106 6.19 -27.52 -13.86
CA ALA A 106 7.45 -26.95 -14.30
C ALA A 106 8.39 -26.64 -13.12
N PRO A 107 9.71 -26.61 -13.30
CA PRO A 107 10.63 -26.22 -12.25
C PRO A 107 10.52 -24.71 -11.97
N TYR A 108 10.68 -24.36 -10.69
CA TYR A 108 10.56 -22.99 -10.19
C TYR A 108 11.61 -22.70 -9.10
N ARG A 109 11.73 -21.41 -8.77
CA ARG A 109 12.49 -20.89 -7.62
C ARG A 109 11.68 -19.80 -6.92
N ILE A 110 11.89 -19.61 -5.63
CA ILE A 110 11.40 -18.43 -4.89
C ILE A 110 12.57 -17.48 -4.67
N ASP A 111 12.47 -16.27 -5.21
CA ASP A 111 13.39 -15.17 -4.93
C ASP A 111 12.73 -14.20 -3.97
N ILE A 112 13.38 -13.94 -2.83
CA ILE A 112 12.81 -13.10 -1.77
C ILE A 112 13.52 -11.76 -1.78
N TYR A 113 12.76 -10.69 -2.02
CA TYR A 113 13.22 -9.31 -2.05
C TYR A 113 12.71 -8.55 -0.84
N ARG A 114 13.55 -7.72 -0.21
CA ARG A 114 13.11 -6.66 0.70
C ARG A 114 12.92 -5.39 -0.12
N LEU A 115 11.74 -4.78 -0.09
CA LEU A 115 11.52 -3.48 -0.72
C LEU A 115 12.14 -2.35 0.10
N GLY A 116 12.50 -1.26 -0.57
CA GLY A 116 13.29 -0.16 0.03
C GLY A 116 13.72 0.87 -1.01
N TRP A 117 14.63 1.77 -0.64
CA TRP A 117 15.15 2.78 -1.56
C TRP A 117 16.28 2.24 -2.47
N TYR A 118 17.34 1.71 -1.88
CA TYR A 118 18.53 1.14 -2.55
C TYR A 118 19.04 1.94 -3.77
N ASP A 119 19.37 3.23 -3.58
CA ASP A 119 19.82 4.19 -4.63
C ASP A 119 18.84 4.36 -5.83
N GLY A 120 17.59 3.89 -5.68
CA GLY A 120 16.52 3.98 -6.66
C GLY A 120 15.96 2.63 -7.11
N ASP A 121 16.69 1.52 -6.92
CA ASP A 121 16.37 0.19 -7.46
C ASP A 121 15.06 -0.39 -6.91
N GLY A 122 14.59 0.08 -5.73
CA GLY A 122 13.28 -0.27 -5.16
C GLY A 122 13.23 -1.57 -4.35
N GLY A 123 14.18 -2.46 -4.59
CA GLY A 123 14.29 -3.73 -3.86
C GLY A 123 15.74 -4.19 -3.69
N ARG A 124 15.90 -5.23 -2.88
CA ARG A 124 17.15 -6.00 -2.77
C ARG A 124 16.84 -7.47 -2.57
N LEU A 125 17.41 -8.32 -3.41
CA LEU A 125 17.39 -9.77 -3.22
C LEU A 125 18.06 -10.15 -1.88
N VAL A 126 17.31 -10.77 -0.96
CA VAL A 126 17.79 -11.16 0.37
C VAL A 126 18.10 -12.65 0.47
N ALA A 127 17.38 -13.47 -0.28
CA ALA A 127 17.50 -14.92 -0.31
C ALA A 127 16.88 -15.46 -1.61
N SER A 128 17.35 -16.62 -2.04
CA SER A 128 16.71 -17.42 -3.08
C SER A 128 16.66 -18.87 -2.60
N THR A 129 15.61 -19.61 -2.92
CA THR A 129 15.60 -21.07 -2.73
C THR A 129 16.52 -21.75 -3.74
N ASP A 130 16.81 -23.04 -3.50
CA ASP A 130 17.22 -23.91 -4.61
C ASP A 130 16.05 -24.08 -5.61
N GLU A 131 16.34 -24.63 -6.79
CA GLU A 131 15.31 -24.96 -7.79
C GLU A 131 14.51 -26.21 -7.37
N SER A 132 13.19 -26.07 -7.31
CA SER A 132 12.23 -27.11 -6.96
C SER A 132 11.38 -27.48 -8.18
N GLN A 133 10.99 -28.75 -8.31
CA GLN A 133 10.04 -29.16 -9.35
C GLN A 133 8.60 -28.88 -8.88
N GLY A 134 7.91 -27.99 -9.57
CA GLY A 134 6.50 -27.67 -9.31
C GLY A 134 5.54 -28.70 -9.91
N GLU A 135 4.35 -28.75 -9.33
CA GLU A 135 3.21 -29.54 -9.78
C GLU A 135 1.94 -28.69 -9.70
N ALA A 136 0.92 -29.01 -10.51
CA ALA A 136 -0.36 -28.33 -10.46
C ALA A 136 -1.12 -28.70 -9.18
N ARG A 137 -1.60 -27.70 -8.46
CA ARG A 137 -2.42 -27.85 -7.25
C ARG A 137 -3.88 -27.50 -7.53
N PRO A 138 -4.86 -28.14 -6.86
CA PRO A 138 -6.26 -27.86 -7.10
C PRO A 138 -6.63 -26.46 -6.59
N ILE A 139 -7.32 -25.68 -7.42
CA ILE A 139 -8.03 -24.47 -7.00
C ILE A 139 -9.39 -24.93 -6.47
N PRO A 140 -9.73 -24.69 -5.19
CA PRO A 140 -11.04 -25.05 -4.65
C PRO A 140 -12.16 -24.20 -5.26
N ASP A 141 -13.34 -24.80 -5.45
CA ASP A 141 -14.55 -24.04 -5.74
C ASP A 141 -14.92 -23.15 -4.52
N PRO A 142 -15.46 -21.94 -4.72
CA PRO A 142 -15.89 -21.08 -3.62
C PRO A 142 -16.92 -21.74 -2.69
N GLY A 143 -16.78 -21.51 -1.38
CA GLY A 143 -17.76 -21.91 -0.38
C GLY A 143 -19.06 -21.10 -0.44
N PRO A 144 -20.08 -21.42 0.39
CA PRO A 144 -21.38 -20.75 0.35
C PRO A 144 -21.35 -19.22 0.51
N LEU A 145 -20.42 -18.68 1.31
CA LEU A 145 -20.20 -17.23 1.49
C LEU A 145 -19.05 -16.69 0.61
N GLY A 146 -18.68 -17.43 -0.45
CA GLY A 146 -17.61 -17.09 -1.38
C GLY A 146 -16.18 -17.40 -0.91
N LYS A 147 -15.96 -17.82 0.35
CA LYS A 147 -14.62 -18.18 0.86
C LYS A 147 -13.93 -19.23 -0.02
N VAL A 148 -12.76 -18.88 -0.54
CA VAL A 148 -11.78 -19.81 -1.14
C VAL A 148 -10.60 -19.90 -0.17
N ALA A 149 -10.20 -21.12 0.20
CA ALA A 149 -9.01 -21.37 1.01
C ALA A 149 -8.36 -22.67 0.54
N CYS A 150 -7.06 -22.63 0.24
CA CYS A 150 -6.30 -23.74 -0.31
C CYS A 150 -5.72 -24.64 0.79
N ASP A 151 -5.85 -25.95 0.62
CA ASP A 151 -5.13 -26.97 1.41
C ASP A 151 -3.92 -27.49 0.61
N TRP A 152 -3.10 -26.56 0.11
CA TRP A 152 -1.89 -26.91 -0.62
C TRP A 152 -0.81 -27.34 0.39
N THR A 153 0.00 -28.34 0.05
CA THR A 153 1.12 -28.74 0.92
C THR A 153 2.22 -27.68 0.87
N ILE A 154 2.81 -27.35 2.02
CA ILE A 154 4.05 -26.55 2.09
C ILE A 154 5.09 -27.16 1.13
N THR A 155 5.58 -26.36 0.19
CA THR A 155 6.57 -26.76 -0.80
C THR A 155 7.98 -26.36 -0.37
N ASP A 156 8.10 -25.17 0.23
CA ASP A 156 9.37 -24.56 0.60
C ASP A 156 9.25 -23.86 1.97
N THR A 157 10.36 -23.71 2.67
CA THR A 157 10.42 -22.97 3.95
C THR A 157 11.71 -22.16 3.98
N VAL A 158 11.62 -20.87 4.31
CA VAL A 158 12.79 -20.00 4.48
C VAL A 158 12.81 -19.46 5.90
N GLU A 159 13.86 -19.80 6.64
CA GLU A 159 14.18 -19.18 7.92
C GLU A 159 14.57 -17.72 7.68
N THR A 160 13.79 -16.78 8.22
CA THR A 160 14.29 -15.42 8.40
C THR A 160 15.42 -15.46 9.42
N THR A 161 16.30 -14.47 9.39
CA THR A 161 17.32 -14.34 10.43
C THR A 161 17.31 -12.96 11.02
N LYS A 162 17.89 -12.80 12.21
CA LYS A 162 18.20 -11.51 12.86
C LYS A 162 18.98 -10.49 12.04
N ARG A 163 19.42 -10.83 10.81
CA ARG A 163 20.02 -9.92 9.81
C ARG A 163 19.01 -9.32 8.84
N TRP A 164 17.80 -9.86 8.76
CA TRP A 164 16.69 -9.30 8.00
C TRP A 164 16.23 -8.03 8.72
N THR A 165 16.12 -6.96 7.96
CA THR A 165 15.71 -5.64 8.46
C THR A 165 14.21 -5.54 8.26
N THR A 166 13.46 -5.10 9.27
CA THR A 166 12.01 -4.90 9.18
C THR A 166 11.62 -4.16 7.90
N GLY A 167 10.51 -4.56 7.27
CA GLY A 167 10.16 -4.09 5.94
C GLY A 167 9.03 -4.90 5.31
N LEU A 168 8.55 -4.41 4.18
CA LEU A 168 7.76 -5.18 3.22
C LEU A 168 8.70 -6.07 2.39
N TYR A 169 8.33 -7.34 2.27
CA TYR A 169 9.07 -8.35 1.51
C TYR A 169 8.17 -8.99 0.46
N PHE A 170 8.72 -9.23 -0.74
CA PHE A 170 8.06 -10.00 -1.79
C PHE A 170 8.77 -11.34 -1.94
N ALA A 171 8.01 -12.43 -1.90
CA ALA A 171 8.44 -13.71 -2.44
C ALA A 171 7.99 -13.79 -3.90
N LYS A 172 8.92 -13.61 -4.84
CA LYS A 172 8.70 -13.73 -6.28
C LYS A 172 8.89 -15.19 -6.69
N PHE A 173 7.81 -15.84 -7.11
CA PHE A 173 7.80 -17.21 -7.61
C PHE A 173 8.14 -17.17 -9.10
N VAL A 174 9.26 -17.78 -9.52
CA VAL A 174 9.77 -17.71 -10.89
C VAL A 174 9.83 -19.09 -11.52
N LEU A 175 9.18 -19.28 -12.68
CA LEU A 175 9.37 -20.49 -13.50
C LEU A 175 10.77 -20.48 -14.12
N THR A 176 11.57 -21.50 -13.83
CA THR A 176 12.95 -21.61 -14.32
C THR A 176 13.08 -22.49 -15.56
N GLY A 177 12.00 -23.22 -15.92
CA GLY A 177 11.95 -24.10 -17.09
C GLY A 177 10.52 -24.34 -17.58
N GLY A 178 10.36 -25.23 -18.56
CA GLY A 178 9.08 -25.48 -19.23
C GLY A 178 8.78 -24.47 -20.34
N GLU A 179 7.52 -24.44 -20.79
CA GLU A 179 7.05 -23.56 -21.88
C GLU A 179 7.06 -22.08 -21.48
N PHE A 180 6.82 -21.79 -20.20
CA PHE A 180 6.65 -20.45 -19.63
C PHE A 180 7.84 -20.01 -18.76
N ALA A 181 9.05 -20.50 -19.06
CA ALA A 181 10.25 -20.14 -18.30
C ALA A 181 10.50 -18.61 -18.34
N GLY A 182 10.64 -18.00 -17.16
CA GLY A 182 10.72 -16.54 -16.97
C GLY A 182 9.40 -15.87 -16.58
N ASP A 183 8.27 -16.57 -16.66
CA ASP A 183 7.02 -16.09 -16.04
C ASP A 183 7.12 -16.15 -14.51
N SER A 184 6.55 -15.15 -13.85
CA SER A 184 6.59 -15.03 -12.39
C SER A 184 5.41 -14.25 -11.84
N THR A 185 5.02 -14.62 -10.62
CA THR A 185 4.10 -13.90 -9.73
C THR A 185 4.81 -13.59 -8.42
N ALA A 186 4.22 -12.79 -7.54
CA ALA A 186 4.77 -12.59 -6.20
C ALA A 186 3.67 -12.55 -5.13
N GLN A 187 4.07 -12.80 -3.88
CA GLN A 187 3.28 -12.64 -2.66
C GLN A 187 3.98 -11.67 -1.70
N ALA A 188 3.23 -10.73 -1.11
CA ALA A 188 3.71 -9.87 -0.02
C ALA A 188 3.68 -10.58 1.32
N PHE A 189 4.68 -10.32 2.16
CA PHE A 189 4.67 -10.54 3.60
C PHE A 189 5.52 -9.48 4.32
N ALA A 190 5.30 -9.27 5.61
CA ALA A 190 6.10 -8.33 6.41
C ALA A 190 7.16 -9.07 7.24
N VAL A 191 8.30 -8.40 7.48
CA VAL A 191 9.18 -8.76 8.59
C VAL A 191 9.04 -7.70 9.68
N ARG A 192 8.55 -8.13 10.85
CA ARG A 192 8.29 -7.29 12.02
C ARG A 192 9.59 -6.71 12.62
N PRO A 193 9.51 -5.62 13.40
CA PRO A 193 10.65 -5.12 14.18
C PRO A 193 11.22 -6.16 15.15
N ARG A 194 12.50 -5.98 15.53
CA ARG A 194 13.18 -6.84 16.50
C ARG A 194 13.03 -6.31 17.93
N GLU A 195 12.20 -6.97 18.73
CA GLU A 195 12.06 -6.69 20.17
C GLU A 195 13.39 -6.82 20.94
N ASP A 196 14.23 -7.81 20.57
CA ASP A 196 15.50 -8.11 21.25
C ASP A 196 16.61 -7.05 21.06
N ARG A 197 16.31 -5.95 20.34
CA ARG A 197 17.21 -4.79 20.19
C ARG A 197 17.21 -3.85 21.38
N GLY A 198 16.23 -3.93 22.28
CA GLY A 198 16.08 -3.00 23.41
C GLY A 198 15.75 -1.57 22.98
N ARG A 199 15.12 -1.41 21.82
CA ARG A 199 14.58 -0.16 21.27
C ARG A 199 13.44 -0.48 20.30
N THR A 200 12.52 0.44 20.13
CA THR A 200 11.62 0.55 18.96
C THR A 200 12.20 1.54 17.93
N SER A 201 11.62 1.54 16.72
CA SER A 201 11.84 2.58 15.71
C SER A 201 11.06 3.86 16.05
N LYS A 202 11.41 5.00 15.45
CA LYS A 202 10.65 6.25 15.61
C LYS A 202 9.31 6.24 14.90
N LEU A 203 9.29 5.60 13.72
CA LEU A 203 8.09 5.42 12.91
C LEU A 203 7.69 3.95 12.92
N LEU A 204 6.39 3.68 12.92
CA LEU A 204 5.79 2.39 12.56
C LEU A 204 4.81 2.62 11.41
N VAL A 205 4.86 1.78 10.37
CA VAL A 205 3.95 1.84 9.21
C VAL A 205 3.12 0.57 9.19
N GLN A 206 1.78 0.72 9.26
CA GLN A 206 0.82 -0.32 8.92
C GLN A 206 0.67 -0.38 7.39
N LEU A 207 0.58 -1.60 6.85
CA LEU A 207 0.42 -1.90 5.42
C LEU A 207 -0.94 -2.57 5.16
N PRO A 208 -1.59 -2.29 4.00
CA PRO A 208 -3.00 -2.58 3.76
C PRO A 208 -3.23 -4.01 3.23
N ASN A 209 -2.83 -5.01 4.00
CA ASN A 209 -2.90 -6.41 3.61
C ASN A 209 -4.35 -6.93 3.59
N ALA A 210 -5.19 -6.53 4.54
CA ALA A 210 -6.62 -6.83 4.59
C ALA A 210 -7.36 -6.24 3.38
N THR A 211 -7.11 -4.97 3.03
CA THR A 211 -7.68 -4.36 1.81
C THR A 211 -7.20 -5.09 0.55
N SER A 212 -5.91 -5.43 0.49
CA SER A 212 -5.36 -6.19 -0.64
C SER A 212 -6.08 -7.54 -0.82
N GLU A 213 -6.48 -8.19 0.27
CA GLU A 213 -7.19 -9.47 0.27
C GLU A 213 -8.71 -9.34 0.06
N ALA A 214 -9.34 -8.27 0.55
CA ALA A 214 -10.73 -7.93 0.26
C ALA A 214 -10.99 -7.79 -1.25
N TYR A 215 -10.01 -7.29 -2.00
CA TYR A 215 -10.04 -7.16 -3.47
C TYR A 215 -9.43 -8.36 -4.23
N ASN A 216 -8.96 -9.41 -3.53
CA ASN A 216 -8.29 -10.55 -4.16
C ASN A 216 -9.31 -11.47 -4.85
N GLY A 217 -9.44 -11.36 -6.18
CA GLY A 217 -10.29 -12.21 -7.00
C GLY A 217 -9.73 -13.61 -7.31
N TRP A 218 -8.55 -13.98 -6.80
CA TRP A 218 -7.97 -15.30 -7.09
C TRP A 218 -8.89 -16.44 -6.59
N GLY A 219 -9.10 -17.46 -7.42
CA GLY A 219 -10.05 -18.55 -7.12
C GLY A 219 -11.53 -18.18 -7.34
N GLY A 220 -11.84 -16.98 -7.82
CA GLY A 220 -13.16 -16.61 -8.34
C GLY A 220 -13.95 -15.60 -7.51
N LYS A 221 -13.55 -15.32 -6.27
CA LYS A 221 -14.34 -14.51 -5.32
C LYS A 221 -13.50 -13.54 -4.50
N SER A 222 -14.11 -12.41 -4.17
CA SER A 222 -13.58 -11.30 -3.37
C SER A 222 -14.77 -10.54 -2.73
N LEU A 223 -14.53 -9.58 -1.83
CA LEU A 223 -15.61 -8.78 -1.19
C LEU A 223 -16.29 -7.77 -2.13
N TYR A 224 -15.98 -7.81 -3.44
CA TYR A 224 -16.65 -7.02 -4.47
C TYR A 224 -17.04 -7.88 -5.66
N GLY A 225 -18.25 -7.67 -6.19
CA GLY A 225 -18.70 -8.33 -7.42
C GLY A 225 -17.82 -8.01 -8.63
N PHE A 226 -17.25 -6.80 -8.72
CA PHE A 226 -16.43 -6.41 -9.88
C PHE A 226 -15.02 -7.02 -9.91
N THR A 227 -14.60 -7.74 -8.87
CA THR A 227 -13.39 -8.59 -8.80
C THR A 227 -13.73 -10.06 -8.56
N SER A 228 -14.98 -10.43 -8.79
CA SER A 228 -15.50 -11.79 -8.64
C SER A 228 -16.06 -12.33 -9.97
N THR A 229 -16.36 -13.63 -10.00
CA THR A 229 -17.19 -14.26 -11.03
C THR A 229 -18.67 -13.92 -10.84
N ASP A 230 -19.44 -13.91 -11.93
CA ASP A 230 -20.89 -13.67 -11.97
C ASP A 230 -21.75 -14.84 -11.39
N GLU A 231 -21.21 -15.62 -10.45
CA GLU A 231 -21.88 -16.76 -9.80
C GLU A 231 -22.33 -16.39 -8.38
N GLU A 232 -23.64 -16.17 -8.17
CA GLU A 232 -24.18 -15.74 -6.87
C GLU A 232 -23.77 -16.66 -5.71
N THR A 233 -23.35 -16.07 -4.59
CA THR A 233 -23.16 -16.75 -3.30
C THR A 233 -24.50 -17.08 -2.64
N ALA A 234 -24.48 -17.75 -1.48
CA ALA A 234 -25.69 -18.03 -0.70
C ALA A 234 -26.42 -16.75 -0.24
N SER A 235 -25.72 -15.62 -0.17
CA SER A 235 -26.21 -14.27 0.14
C SER A 235 -26.87 -13.59 -1.08
N GLY A 236 -26.83 -14.21 -2.26
CA GLY A 236 -27.48 -13.70 -3.47
C GLY A 236 -26.70 -12.60 -4.20
N THR A 237 -25.40 -12.48 -3.96
CA THR A 237 -24.52 -11.49 -4.59
C THR A 237 -23.33 -12.14 -5.29
N ASP A 238 -22.73 -11.44 -6.26
CA ASP A 238 -21.48 -11.88 -6.90
C ASP A 238 -20.27 -11.77 -5.96
N SER A 239 -20.34 -10.91 -4.93
CA SER A 239 -19.32 -10.81 -3.87
C SER A 239 -19.36 -12.00 -2.91
N ALA A 240 -18.18 -12.31 -2.36
CA ALA A 240 -18.07 -13.04 -1.10
C ALA A 240 -18.39 -12.13 0.08
N ASP A 241 -18.84 -12.72 1.19
CA ASP A 241 -18.87 -12.08 2.51
C ASP A 241 -17.68 -12.55 3.38
N VAL A 242 -16.92 -13.55 2.90
CA VAL A 242 -15.76 -14.14 3.60
C VAL A 242 -14.62 -14.43 2.61
N VAL A 243 -13.41 -13.97 2.91
CA VAL A 243 -12.18 -14.25 2.16
C VAL A 243 -11.08 -14.79 3.09
N SER A 244 -9.93 -15.21 2.56
CA SER A 244 -8.87 -15.85 3.35
C SER A 244 -7.48 -15.67 2.74
N PHE A 245 -6.48 -15.42 3.58
CA PHE A 245 -5.08 -15.34 3.19
C PHE A 245 -4.47 -16.70 2.80
N ASP A 246 -5.16 -17.82 3.01
CA ASP A 246 -4.69 -19.16 2.63
C ASP A 246 -4.90 -19.44 1.14
N ARG A 247 -4.62 -18.45 0.29
CA ARG A 247 -4.70 -18.54 -1.18
C ARG A 247 -3.72 -17.55 -1.83
N PRO A 248 -3.27 -17.80 -3.07
CA PRO A 248 -2.45 -16.84 -3.82
C PRO A 248 -3.11 -15.47 -3.95
N ARG A 249 -2.31 -14.41 -3.80
CA ARG A 249 -2.69 -13.04 -4.12
C ARG A 249 -1.64 -12.44 -5.05
N GLN A 250 -2.07 -11.99 -6.23
CA GLN A 250 -1.14 -11.38 -7.20
C GLN A 250 -0.60 -10.05 -6.66
N THR A 251 0.60 -10.11 -6.08
CA THR A 251 1.31 -8.96 -5.55
C THR A 251 2.33 -8.47 -6.60
N PRO A 252 2.54 -7.16 -6.76
CA PRO A 252 1.88 -6.08 -6.03
C PRO A 252 0.58 -5.58 -6.67
N ASP A 253 -0.48 -5.58 -5.88
CA ASP A 253 -1.75 -4.99 -6.23
C ASP A 253 -1.76 -3.45 -6.07
N LEU A 254 -2.89 -2.84 -6.43
CA LEU A 254 -3.09 -1.40 -6.38
C LEU A 254 -2.93 -0.83 -4.94
N HIS A 255 -3.51 -1.47 -3.94
CA HIS A 255 -3.59 -0.94 -2.57
C HIS A 255 -2.20 -0.87 -1.93
N MET A 256 -1.41 -1.94 -2.10
CA MET A 256 -0.02 -2.02 -1.64
C MET A 256 0.91 -1.06 -2.41
N SER A 257 0.61 -0.72 -3.67
CA SER A 257 1.49 0.13 -4.49
C SER A 257 1.67 1.56 -3.93
N TYR A 258 0.61 2.17 -3.40
CA TYR A 258 0.68 3.47 -2.71
C TYR A 258 1.60 3.45 -1.48
N ALA A 259 1.56 2.35 -0.71
CA ALA A 259 2.44 2.18 0.44
C ALA A 259 3.91 2.05 0.03
N ILE A 260 4.21 1.53 -1.16
CA ILE A 260 5.57 1.38 -1.67
C ILE A 260 6.18 2.74 -2.08
N HIS A 261 5.39 3.64 -2.68
CA HIS A 261 5.83 5.03 -2.90
C HIS A 261 6.20 5.72 -1.58
N MET A 262 5.38 5.55 -0.54
CA MET A 262 5.68 6.08 0.79
C MET A 262 6.90 5.42 1.43
N LEU A 263 7.00 4.09 1.38
CA LEU A 263 8.13 3.32 1.90
C LEU A 263 9.44 3.79 1.27
N ARG A 264 9.50 3.88 -0.06
CA ARG A 264 10.70 4.37 -0.78
C ARG A 264 11.09 5.77 -0.33
N PHE A 265 10.13 6.69 -0.19
CA PHE A 265 10.37 8.04 0.32
C PHE A 265 10.93 8.03 1.77
N LEU A 266 10.30 7.29 2.69
CA LEU A 266 10.73 7.20 4.09
C LEU A 266 12.16 6.62 4.21
N GLU A 267 12.48 5.60 3.41
CA GLU A 267 13.81 4.97 3.41
C GLU A 267 14.88 5.87 2.77
N ARG A 268 14.54 6.58 1.68
CA ARG A 268 15.41 7.53 0.97
C ARG A 268 15.84 8.70 1.86
N GLU A 269 14.90 9.29 2.59
CA GLU A 269 15.18 10.38 3.54
C GLU A 269 15.78 9.87 4.87
N GLY A 270 15.91 8.54 5.04
CA GLY A 270 16.67 7.91 6.12
C GLY A 270 15.96 7.86 7.48
N TYR A 271 14.62 7.84 7.49
CA TYR A 271 13.84 7.69 8.72
C TYR A 271 14.08 6.33 9.41
N ASP A 272 14.05 6.31 10.74
CA ASP A 272 14.11 5.09 11.55
C ASP A 272 12.70 4.52 11.68
N VAL A 273 12.36 3.60 10.77
CA VAL A 273 11.01 3.09 10.52
C VAL A 273 10.96 1.57 10.61
N SER A 274 9.84 1.04 11.10
CA SER A 274 9.49 -0.39 11.04
C SER A 274 8.16 -0.56 10.31
N TYR A 275 7.91 -1.76 9.80
CA TYR A 275 6.72 -2.10 9.02
C TYR A 275 6.04 -3.33 9.59
N VAL A 276 4.70 -3.31 9.57
CA VAL A 276 3.79 -4.37 10.02
C VAL A 276 2.61 -4.45 9.04
N MET A 277 1.93 -5.61 8.99
CA MET A 277 0.63 -5.69 8.31
C MET A 277 -0.49 -5.22 9.25
N ASP A 278 -1.65 -4.87 8.69
CA ASP A 278 -2.86 -4.55 9.45
C ASP A 278 -3.28 -5.69 10.41
N ASP A 279 -3.12 -6.94 10.00
CA ASP A 279 -3.36 -8.12 10.84
C ASP A 279 -2.38 -8.25 12.05
N ASP A 280 -1.15 -7.72 11.98
CA ASP A 280 -0.27 -7.62 13.16
C ASP A 280 -0.85 -6.65 14.21
N VAL A 281 -1.47 -5.57 13.76
CA VAL A 281 -2.07 -4.53 14.62
C VAL A 281 -3.42 -4.99 15.18
N HIS A 282 -4.14 -5.87 14.48
CA HIS A 282 -5.30 -6.58 15.06
C HIS A 282 -4.90 -7.40 16.29
N GLU A 283 -3.84 -8.22 16.17
CA GLU A 283 -3.38 -9.11 17.23
C GLU A 283 -2.74 -8.36 18.42
N ASN A 284 -2.07 -7.22 18.17
CA ASN A 284 -1.44 -6.42 19.23
C ASN A 284 -1.56 -4.91 18.98
N PRO A 285 -2.76 -4.31 19.15
CA PRO A 285 -2.98 -2.88 18.93
C PRO A 285 -2.18 -1.98 19.90
N GLY A 286 -1.74 -2.54 21.03
CA GLY A 286 -0.90 -1.84 22.00
C GLY A 286 0.46 -1.41 21.44
N MET A 287 0.99 -2.10 20.41
CA MET A 287 2.29 -1.77 19.81
C MET A 287 2.36 -0.34 19.26
N LEU A 288 1.21 0.24 18.87
CA LEU A 288 1.12 1.59 18.32
C LEU A 288 1.64 2.65 19.30
N GLN A 289 1.58 2.41 20.61
CA GLN A 289 2.05 3.33 21.65
C GLN A 289 3.56 3.23 21.93
N ASP A 290 4.25 2.21 21.40
CA ASP A 290 5.71 2.05 21.58
C ASP A 290 6.55 2.90 20.60
N HIS A 291 5.90 3.70 19.74
CA HIS A 291 6.50 4.53 18.69
C HIS A 291 6.09 6.00 18.85
N GLU A 292 6.96 6.92 18.39
CA GLU A 292 6.63 8.36 18.40
C GLU A 292 5.62 8.78 17.32
N LEU A 293 5.65 8.10 16.17
CA LEU A 293 4.70 8.28 15.07
C LEU A 293 4.25 6.92 14.53
N VAL A 294 2.94 6.71 14.46
CA VAL A 294 2.32 5.59 13.72
C VAL A 294 1.70 6.09 12.42
N ILE A 295 1.86 5.32 11.35
CA ILE A 295 1.46 5.69 10.01
C ILE A 295 0.58 4.59 9.44
N SER A 296 -0.63 4.94 8.98
CA SER A 296 -1.35 4.14 7.99
C SER A 296 -0.96 4.63 6.59
N SER A 297 -0.61 3.72 5.70
CA SER A 297 -0.19 4.06 4.34
C SER A 297 -0.56 2.96 3.35
N GLY A 298 -0.85 3.36 2.12
CA GLY A 298 -1.46 2.48 1.13
C GLY A 298 -2.88 2.94 0.81
N HIS A 299 -3.71 2.01 0.35
CA HIS A 299 -5.16 2.14 0.41
C HIS A 299 -5.64 1.20 1.53
N ASP A 300 -5.81 1.74 2.74
CA ASP A 300 -5.93 1.00 4.01
C ASP A 300 -7.38 1.03 4.54
N GLU A 301 -8.30 0.55 3.71
CA GLU A 301 -9.75 0.71 3.81
C GLU A 301 -10.43 -0.25 4.80
N TYR A 302 -9.90 -1.46 4.95
CA TYR A 302 -10.52 -2.57 5.69
C TYR A 302 -9.87 -2.80 7.05
N TRP A 303 -10.52 -2.34 8.13
CA TRP A 303 -9.99 -2.40 9.49
C TRP A 303 -10.88 -3.22 10.42
N SER A 304 -10.25 -3.96 11.33
CA SER A 304 -10.96 -4.55 12.47
C SER A 304 -11.21 -3.53 13.58
N MET A 305 -12.21 -3.80 14.42
CA MET A 305 -12.47 -3.03 15.65
C MET A 305 -11.20 -2.82 16.49
N ALA A 306 -10.41 -3.88 16.67
CA ALA A 306 -9.19 -3.85 17.48
C ALA A 306 -8.14 -2.87 16.94
N GLN A 307 -8.02 -2.74 15.62
CA GLN A 307 -7.14 -1.73 15.00
C GLN A 307 -7.68 -0.32 15.21
N ARG A 308 -8.98 -0.10 14.97
CA ARG A 308 -9.63 1.21 15.19
C ARG A 308 -9.45 1.68 16.64
N ASP A 309 -9.70 0.78 17.60
CA ASP A 309 -9.44 1.01 19.02
C ASP A 309 -7.97 1.29 19.32
N GLY A 310 -7.05 0.57 18.69
CA GLY A 310 -5.60 0.77 18.83
C GLY A 310 -5.15 2.17 18.40
N PHE A 311 -5.57 2.62 17.22
CA PHE A 311 -5.21 3.94 16.69
C PHE A 311 -5.84 5.08 17.49
N GLU A 312 -7.10 4.97 17.89
CA GLU A 312 -7.75 5.95 18.76
C GLU A 312 -7.08 6.00 20.15
N ALA A 313 -6.77 4.84 20.75
CA ALA A 313 -6.04 4.78 22.02
C ALA A 313 -4.62 5.36 21.92
N ALA A 314 -3.92 5.17 20.80
CA ALA A 314 -2.61 5.77 20.56
C ALA A 314 -2.70 7.30 20.43
N ARG A 315 -3.64 7.82 19.64
CA ARG A 315 -3.96 9.26 19.53
C ARG A 315 -4.24 9.85 20.91
N ASP A 316 -5.11 9.21 21.69
CA ASP A 316 -5.57 9.72 22.99
C ASP A 316 -4.50 9.62 24.08
N ALA A 317 -3.56 8.67 23.97
CA ALA A 317 -2.35 8.60 24.78
C ALA A 317 -1.28 9.65 24.40
N GLY A 318 -1.46 10.36 23.28
CA GLY A 318 -0.56 11.43 22.81
C GLY A 318 0.52 10.99 21.81
N THR A 319 0.45 9.75 21.30
CA THR A 319 1.22 9.31 20.13
C THR A 319 0.77 10.09 18.91
N ASN A 320 1.71 10.46 18.02
CA ASN A 320 1.36 11.12 16.78
C ASN A 320 0.90 10.09 15.75
N VAL A 321 -0.09 10.45 14.94
CA VAL A 321 -0.67 9.58 13.90
C VAL A 321 -0.59 10.28 12.54
N ALA A 322 -0.25 9.55 11.49
CA ALA A 322 -0.36 10.04 10.13
C ALA A 322 -1.13 9.06 9.22
N PHE A 323 -2.10 9.58 8.48
CA PHE A 323 -2.84 8.86 7.45
C PHE A 323 -2.32 9.33 6.11
N LEU A 324 -1.35 8.60 5.55
CA LEU A 324 -0.70 8.93 4.28
C LEU A 324 -1.36 8.12 3.14
N ALA A 325 -2.68 8.32 3.05
CA ALA A 325 -3.67 7.52 2.35
C ALA A 325 -4.96 8.36 2.12
N ALA A 326 -6.02 7.68 1.67
CA ALA A 326 -7.43 8.10 1.76
C ALA A 326 -8.30 6.85 1.94
N ASN A 327 -9.61 7.04 2.07
CA ASN A 327 -10.61 5.98 2.23
C ASN A 327 -10.20 4.97 3.33
N THR A 328 -9.58 5.48 4.40
CA THR A 328 -8.86 4.66 5.39
C THR A 328 -9.73 4.39 6.60
N ALA A 329 -9.75 3.14 7.09
CA ALA A 329 -10.66 2.67 8.13
C ALA A 329 -12.15 2.91 7.80
N LEU A 330 -12.54 2.71 6.52
CA LEU A 330 -13.91 2.84 6.03
C LEU A 330 -14.77 1.67 6.50
N TRP A 331 -14.38 0.44 6.15
CA TRP A 331 -15.13 -0.79 6.42
C TRP A 331 -14.64 -1.47 7.68
N GLN A 332 -15.58 -1.82 8.56
CA GLN A 332 -15.31 -2.75 9.65
C GLN A 332 -15.30 -4.19 9.14
N ILE A 333 -14.22 -4.91 9.44
CA ILE A 333 -14.10 -6.37 9.27
C ILE A 333 -13.91 -7.09 10.59
N ARG A 334 -14.14 -8.41 10.56
CA ARG A 334 -13.67 -9.32 11.60
C ARG A 334 -12.60 -10.24 11.03
N PHE A 335 -11.53 -10.44 11.80
CA PHE A 335 -10.60 -11.53 11.56
C PHE A 335 -11.08 -12.79 12.30
N GLU A 336 -10.98 -13.93 11.63
CA GLU A 336 -11.26 -15.27 12.17
C GLU A 336 -10.10 -16.22 11.80
N ASP A 337 -10.14 -17.46 12.32
CA ASP A 337 -9.13 -18.50 12.07
C ASP A 337 -7.68 -18.02 12.32
N ASP A 338 -7.39 -17.49 13.51
CA ASP A 338 -6.08 -16.94 13.90
C ASP A 338 -5.52 -15.91 12.88
N GLY A 339 -6.38 -14.97 12.46
CA GLY A 339 -6.04 -13.91 11.49
C GLY A 339 -6.07 -14.34 10.01
N ARG A 340 -6.33 -15.62 9.70
CA ARG A 340 -6.26 -16.17 8.33
C ARG A 340 -7.53 -15.98 7.49
N THR A 341 -8.62 -15.56 8.12
CA THR A 341 -9.92 -15.34 7.49
C THR A 341 -10.41 -13.93 7.75
N ILE A 342 -10.95 -13.27 6.73
CA ILE A 342 -11.62 -11.97 6.83
C ILE A 342 -13.11 -12.20 6.59
N VAL A 343 -13.95 -11.75 7.51
CA VAL A 343 -15.40 -11.64 7.35
C VAL A 343 -15.75 -10.18 7.12
N GLY A 344 -16.54 -9.90 6.08
CA GLY A 344 -16.95 -8.57 5.66
C GLY A 344 -18.19 -8.63 4.77
N TYR A 345 -19.37 -8.52 5.37
CA TYR A 345 -20.67 -8.56 4.67
C TYR A 345 -20.96 -7.26 3.89
N LYS A 346 -20.48 -6.10 4.38
CA LYS A 346 -20.60 -4.80 3.70
C LYS A 346 -22.06 -4.48 3.35
N GLU A 347 -22.39 -4.38 2.06
CA GLU A 347 -23.74 -4.11 1.57
C GLU A 347 -24.76 -5.21 1.94
N ASN A 348 -24.29 -6.38 2.40
CA ASN A 348 -25.09 -7.51 2.89
C ASN A 348 -25.19 -7.59 4.44
N VAL A 349 -24.91 -6.53 5.19
CA VAL A 349 -24.84 -6.55 6.68
C VAL A 349 -26.04 -7.24 7.37
N GLU A 350 -27.24 -7.16 6.81
CA GLU A 350 -28.46 -7.81 7.35
C GLU A 350 -28.38 -9.36 7.37
N ASP A 351 -27.50 -9.97 6.58
CA ASP A 351 -27.21 -11.41 6.59
C ASP A 351 -26.03 -11.78 7.53
N ASP A 352 -25.40 -10.79 8.18
CA ASP A 352 -24.36 -11.01 9.19
C ASP A 352 -24.96 -11.64 10.45
N SER A 353 -24.32 -12.70 10.94
CA SER A 353 -24.67 -13.34 12.22
C SER A 353 -24.60 -12.39 13.44
N LEU A 354 -23.88 -11.27 13.32
CA LEU A 354 -23.73 -10.24 14.34
C LEU A 354 -24.45 -8.91 14.00
N ALA A 355 -25.35 -8.91 13.00
CA ALA A 355 -26.12 -7.73 12.61
C ALA A 355 -26.87 -7.06 13.79
N GLY A 356 -26.88 -5.74 13.82
CA GLY A 356 -27.39 -4.89 14.90
C GLY A 356 -26.51 -4.89 16.16
N THR A 357 -25.26 -5.34 16.08
CA THR A 357 -24.28 -5.26 17.17
C THR A 357 -23.03 -4.49 16.74
N GLN A 358 -22.26 -3.99 17.71
CA GLN A 358 -21.07 -3.21 17.42
C GLN A 358 -19.97 -3.99 16.66
N ASP A 359 -20.07 -5.32 16.64
CA ASP A 359 -19.15 -6.22 15.92
C ASP A 359 -19.63 -6.55 14.49
N GLU A 360 -20.73 -5.96 13.99
CA GLU A 360 -21.20 -6.17 12.61
C GLU A 360 -20.23 -5.61 11.56
N THR A 361 -20.28 -6.16 10.34
CA THR A 361 -19.31 -5.81 9.29
C THR A 361 -19.90 -4.86 8.24
N ASP A 362 -20.01 -3.59 8.64
CA ASP A 362 -20.49 -2.48 7.82
C ASP A 362 -19.48 -1.31 7.85
N LEU A 363 -19.83 -0.16 7.29
CA LEU A 363 -19.07 1.08 7.43
C LEU A 363 -18.93 1.47 8.91
N PHE A 364 -17.74 1.88 9.35
CA PHE A 364 -17.52 2.32 10.74
C PHE A 364 -18.46 3.47 11.15
N ARG A 365 -18.88 4.31 10.19
CA ARG A 365 -19.83 5.42 10.39
C ARG A 365 -21.30 4.99 10.55
N ASP A 366 -21.66 3.75 10.19
CA ASP A 366 -23.04 3.25 10.19
C ASP A 366 -23.30 2.16 11.25
N LEU A 367 -22.26 1.75 12.00
CA LEU A 367 -22.34 0.86 13.18
C LEU A 367 -23.34 1.37 14.25
N PRO A 368 -23.84 0.51 15.17
CA PRO A 368 -24.87 0.88 16.13
C PRO A 368 -24.45 1.95 17.15
N ASP A 369 -23.16 2.04 17.44
CA ASP A 369 -22.46 3.20 18.00
C ASP A 369 -21.51 3.74 16.91
N PRO A 370 -21.96 4.74 16.11
CA PRO A 370 -21.21 5.25 14.96
C PRO A 370 -19.81 5.77 15.30
N ARG A 371 -18.82 5.43 14.46
CA ARG A 371 -17.43 5.90 14.55
C ARG A 371 -16.95 6.46 13.21
N PRO A 372 -17.53 7.57 12.71
CA PRO A 372 -17.13 8.13 11.43
C PRO A 372 -15.63 8.42 11.39
N GLU A 373 -15.05 8.29 10.19
CA GLU A 373 -13.60 8.28 10.01
C GLU A 373 -12.97 9.61 10.41
N CYS A 374 -13.68 10.72 10.17
CA CYS A 374 -13.24 12.07 10.54
C CYS A 374 -13.05 12.29 12.06
N GLU A 375 -13.68 11.50 12.94
CA GLU A 375 -13.37 11.55 14.39
C GLU A 375 -11.93 11.07 14.70
N LEU A 376 -11.36 10.22 13.84
CA LEU A 376 -9.96 9.78 13.94
C LEU A 376 -9.05 10.53 12.95
N LEU A 377 -9.45 10.68 11.69
CA LEU A 377 -8.64 11.21 10.59
C LEU A 377 -8.74 12.74 10.41
N GLY A 378 -9.81 13.38 10.91
CA GLY A 378 -10.15 14.78 10.60
C GLY A 378 -10.79 14.99 9.21
N VAL A 379 -10.78 13.97 8.35
CA VAL A 379 -11.41 13.90 7.02
C VAL A 379 -12.17 12.58 6.88
N MET A 380 -13.11 12.51 5.94
CA MET A 380 -13.92 11.32 5.66
C MET A 380 -14.16 11.18 4.15
N GLY A 381 -14.07 9.96 3.64
CA GLY A 381 -14.30 9.65 2.23
C GLY A 381 -15.78 9.45 1.87
N THR A 382 -16.09 9.48 0.57
CA THR A 382 -17.43 9.13 0.03
C THR A 382 -17.55 7.67 -0.41
N GLY A 383 -16.53 6.84 -0.19
CA GLY A 383 -16.53 5.41 -0.52
C GLY A 383 -16.46 5.08 -2.01
N ALA A 384 -16.01 6.03 -2.86
CA ALA A 384 -15.77 5.80 -4.29
C ALA A 384 -14.87 6.87 -4.92
N GLY A 385 -14.06 6.45 -5.90
CA GLY A 385 -13.05 7.28 -6.56
C GLY A 385 -13.40 7.99 -7.88
N LEU A 386 -12.52 8.93 -8.24
CA LEU A 386 -12.39 9.63 -9.52
C LEU A 386 -11.08 9.27 -10.17
N TYR A 387 -11.09 9.36 -11.50
CA TYR A 387 -9.93 9.08 -12.34
C TYR A 387 -9.35 10.34 -13.01
N ALA A 388 -9.81 11.53 -12.63
CA ALA A 388 -9.40 12.81 -13.22
C ALA A 388 -8.07 13.37 -12.66
N ALA A 389 -7.60 12.84 -11.52
CA ALA A 389 -6.44 13.31 -10.75
C ALA A 389 -6.40 14.86 -10.58
N PRO A 390 -7.32 15.47 -9.81
CA PRO A 390 -7.33 16.92 -9.60
C PRO A 390 -6.11 17.41 -8.80
N ASN A 391 -5.96 18.73 -8.76
CA ASN A 391 -4.85 19.42 -8.10
C ASN A 391 -5.28 19.86 -6.70
N TYR A 392 -4.41 19.69 -5.71
CA TYR A 392 -4.56 20.43 -4.46
C TYR A 392 -4.12 21.89 -4.64
N THR A 393 -4.79 22.79 -3.94
CA THR A 393 -4.43 24.22 -3.83
C THR A 393 -3.98 24.52 -2.40
N VAL A 394 -2.88 25.27 -2.24
CA VAL A 394 -2.38 25.71 -0.92
C VAL A 394 -3.31 26.73 -0.27
N VAL A 395 -3.73 26.45 0.96
CA VAL A 395 -4.55 27.34 1.80
C VAL A 395 -3.69 28.45 2.42
N ASP A 396 -4.11 29.71 2.30
CA ASP A 396 -3.35 30.91 2.75
C ASP A 396 -3.11 30.87 4.27
N GLU A 397 -4.15 30.56 5.04
CA GLU A 397 -4.13 30.46 6.50
C GLU A 397 -3.12 29.42 7.03
N ALA A 398 -2.76 28.43 6.23
CA ALA A 398 -1.81 27.38 6.60
C ALA A 398 -0.33 27.77 6.44
N LEU A 399 -0.03 28.86 5.71
CA LEU A 399 1.36 29.27 5.43
C LEU A 399 2.14 29.70 6.68
N ASP A 400 1.45 30.18 7.71
CA ASP A 400 2.05 30.49 9.01
C ASP A 400 2.36 29.22 9.85
N HIS A 401 1.86 28.04 9.46
CA HIS A 401 2.12 26.80 10.17
C HIS A 401 3.59 26.35 10.02
N PRO A 402 4.26 25.84 11.08
CA PRO A 402 5.66 25.41 11.01
C PRO A 402 5.98 24.40 9.90
N TRP A 403 5.00 23.59 9.46
CA TRP A 403 5.20 22.62 8.39
C TRP A 403 5.27 23.22 6.98
N MET A 404 4.69 24.41 6.75
CA MET A 404 4.84 25.15 5.49
C MET A 404 6.18 25.89 5.38
N ARG A 405 6.96 25.95 6.45
CA ARG A 405 8.23 26.68 6.51
C ARG A 405 9.27 26.15 5.53
N ASP A 406 9.91 27.06 4.80
CA ASP A 406 11.03 26.77 3.88
C ASP A 406 10.66 25.76 2.75
N THR A 407 9.37 25.51 2.52
CA THR A 407 8.85 24.66 1.43
C THR A 407 8.89 25.32 0.06
N GLY A 408 8.74 26.65 0.02
CA GLY A 408 8.61 27.42 -1.21
C GLY A 408 7.19 27.50 -1.79
N PHE A 409 6.16 27.07 -1.04
CA PHE A 409 4.76 27.31 -1.41
C PHE A 409 4.33 28.76 -1.16
N GLU A 410 3.49 29.30 -2.06
CA GLU A 410 2.72 30.53 -1.88
C GLU A 410 1.20 30.22 -1.83
N ALA A 411 0.37 31.16 -1.39
CA ALA A 411 -1.08 30.96 -1.30
C ALA A 411 -1.69 30.78 -2.69
N GLY A 412 -2.52 29.75 -2.87
CA GLY A 412 -3.06 29.40 -4.18
C GLY A 412 -2.09 28.62 -5.09
N ASP A 413 -0.89 28.24 -4.63
CA ASP A 413 -0.04 27.31 -5.37
C ASP A 413 -0.72 25.96 -5.55
N GLU A 414 -0.61 25.38 -6.75
CA GLU A 414 -1.11 24.04 -7.04
C GLU A 414 -0.05 22.96 -6.80
N VAL A 415 -0.50 21.83 -6.25
CA VAL A 415 0.19 20.53 -6.30
C VAL A 415 -0.51 19.69 -7.37
N VAL A 416 0.15 19.51 -8.51
CA VAL A 416 -0.48 18.95 -9.71
C VAL A 416 -0.79 17.46 -9.56
N GLY A 417 -2.05 17.09 -9.78
CA GLY A 417 -2.54 15.71 -9.91
C GLY A 417 -2.21 14.77 -8.74
N CYS A 418 -2.31 15.28 -7.52
CA CYS A 418 -2.04 14.55 -6.28
C CYS A 418 -3.29 14.03 -5.57
N ILE A 419 -4.48 14.23 -6.14
CA ILE A 419 -5.76 13.77 -5.61
C ILE A 419 -6.18 12.50 -6.37
N GLY A 420 -6.68 11.48 -5.68
CA GLY A 420 -7.18 10.24 -6.28
C GLY A 420 -6.20 9.06 -6.19
N HIS A 421 -6.56 7.81 -6.49
CA HIS A 421 -7.85 7.36 -7.03
C HIS A 421 -9.04 7.67 -6.14
N GLU A 422 -8.81 7.71 -4.84
CA GLU A 422 -9.79 8.09 -3.82
C GLU A 422 -9.17 9.18 -2.94
N TRP A 423 -10.04 10.01 -2.36
CA TRP A 423 -9.69 11.13 -1.48
C TRP A 423 -10.79 11.34 -0.45
N ASP A 424 -10.40 12.01 0.62
CA ASP A 424 -11.25 12.35 1.75
C ASP A 424 -11.31 13.88 1.90
N PHE A 425 -12.36 14.38 2.52
CA PHE A 425 -12.54 15.82 2.78
C PHE A 425 -13.10 16.09 4.18
N VAL A 426 -13.05 17.35 4.59
CA VAL A 426 -13.62 17.81 5.86
C VAL A 426 -15.15 17.81 5.72
N HIS A 427 -15.81 16.89 6.42
CA HIS A 427 -17.26 16.81 6.37
C HIS A 427 -17.93 17.72 7.40
N ASP A 428 -18.84 18.57 6.93
CA ASP A 428 -19.69 19.42 7.77
C ASP A 428 -20.39 18.60 8.87
N GLY A 429 -20.23 19.02 10.12
CA GLY A 429 -20.90 18.43 11.27
C GLY A 429 -20.24 17.20 11.91
N CYS A 430 -19.05 16.78 11.47
CA CYS A 430 -18.28 15.75 12.17
C CYS A 430 -17.57 16.31 13.42
N ASP A 431 -17.54 15.56 14.53
CA ASP A 431 -16.98 15.99 15.82
C ASP A 431 -15.47 15.65 15.91
N VAL A 432 -14.65 16.35 15.13
CA VAL A 432 -13.19 16.16 15.15
C VAL A 432 -12.63 16.56 16.54
N PRO A 433 -11.81 15.73 17.22
CA PRO A 433 -11.37 15.98 18.61
C PRO A 433 -10.50 17.23 18.86
N GLY A 434 -10.18 18.02 17.83
CA GLY A 434 -9.34 19.20 17.91
C GLY A 434 -9.58 20.17 16.76
N GLU A 435 -9.01 21.37 16.87
CA GLU A 435 -9.09 22.39 15.81
C GLU A 435 -8.33 21.94 14.56
N LEU A 436 -9.03 21.89 13.42
CA LEU A 436 -8.46 21.52 12.13
C LEU A 436 -7.63 22.67 11.54
N THR A 437 -6.48 22.31 10.97
CA THR A 437 -5.71 23.13 10.03
C THR A 437 -5.71 22.44 8.68
N THR A 438 -6.37 23.01 7.68
CA THR A 438 -6.32 22.53 6.29
C THR A 438 -5.13 23.14 5.57
N PHE A 439 -4.21 22.31 5.08
CA PHE A 439 -3.00 22.74 4.37
C PHE A 439 -3.23 22.88 2.87
N PHE A 440 -3.98 21.92 2.34
CA PHE A 440 -4.24 21.74 0.93
C PHE A 440 -5.71 21.41 0.74
N HIS A 441 -6.36 22.08 -0.20
CA HIS A 441 -7.79 21.95 -0.47
C HIS A 441 -8.06 21.84 -1.97
N TYR A 442 -9.10 21.11 -2.35
CA TYR A 442 -9.73 21.12 -3.66
C TYR A 442 -11.22 21.37 -3.47
N GLU A 443 -11.76 22.36 -4.17
CA GLU A 443 -13.19 22.69 -4.20
C GLU A 443 -13.85 21.94 -5.37
N ALA A 444 -14.95 21.25 -5.09
CA ALA A 444 -15.77 20.57 -6.09
C ALA A 444 -16.21 21.52 -7.23
N GLY A 445 -16.21 21.01 -8.47
CA GLY A 445 -16.61 21.77 -9.66
C GLY A 445 -15.51 22.67 -10.23
N THR A 446 -14.28 22.62 -9.69
CA THR A 446 -13.15 23.44 -10.17
C THR A 446 -12.19 22.71 -11.13
N SER A 447 -12.18 21.37 -11.17
CA SER A 447 -11.32 20.61 -12.08
C SER A 447 -11.98 20.23 -13.42
N ASP A 448 -11.14 20.02 -14.44
CA ASP A 448 -11.56 19.40 -15.70
C ASP A 448 -11.70 17.88 -15.52
N THR A 449 -12.91 17.45 -15.13
CA THR A 449 -13.25 16.04 -14.89
C THR A 449 -13.52 15.23 -16.16
N ASP A 450 -13.56 15.87 -17.35
CA ASP A 450 -13.93 15.22 -18.62
C ASP A 450 -12.86 14.23 -19.16
N LEU A 451 -11.74 14.09 -18.44
CA LEU A 451 -10.59 13.27 -18.86
C LEU A 451 -10.90 11.77 -19.06
N LEU A 452 -11.92 11.22 -18.40
CA LEU A 452 -12.31 9.81 -18.54
C LEU A 452 -13.82 9.59 -18.67
N PRO A 453 -14.39 9.59 -19.91
CA PRO A 453 -15.83 9.55 -20.19
C PRO A 453 -16.50 8.17 -19.95
N PHE A 454 -15.87 7.29 -19.17
CA PHE A 454 -16.29 5.91 -18.93
C PHE A 454 -16.58 5.60 -17.46
N ALA A 455 -16.45 6.58 -16.56
CA ALA A 455 -16.71 6.44 -15.14
C ALA A 455 -17.69 7.52 -14.65
N PRO A 456 -18.51 7.24 -13.62
CA PRO A 456 -19.26 8.30 -12.94
C PRO A 456 -18.29 9.30 -12.32
N VAL A 457 -18.60 10.59 -12.46
CA VAL A 457 -17.80 11.67 -11.86
C VAL A 457 -18.37 11.99 -10.48
N ILE A 458 -17.66 11.61 -9.42
CA ILE A 458 -17.94 12.03 -8.04
C ILE A 458 -17.05 13.24 -7.77
N ASP A 459 -17.54 14.42 -8.10
CA ASP A 459 -16.82 15.68 -7.87
C ASP A 459 -17.21 16.22 -6.49
N THR A 460 -16.42 15.86 -5.49
CA THR A 460 -16.49 16.37 -4.11
C THR A 460 -15.16 17.00 -3.73
N ASP A 461 -15.18 17.82 -2.68
CA ASP A 461 -13.99 18.44 -2.14
C ASP A 461 -12.92 17.39 -1.77
N ALA A 462 -11.67 17.84 -1.60
CA ALA A 462 -10.59 17.04 -1.04
C ALA A 462 -9.77 17.90 -0.08
N ASP A 463 -9.32 17.35 1.04
CA ASP A 463 -8.54 18.10 2.04
C ASP A 463 -7.37 17.30 2.60
N ALA A 464 -6.21 17.95 2.73
CA ALA A 464 -5.12 17.47 3.58
C ALA A 464 -5.05 18.33 4.85
N VAL A 465 -5.22 17.70 6.01
CA VAL A 465 -5.48 18.38 7.29
C VAL A 465 -4.55 17.90 8.41
N SER A 466 -4.48 18.68 9.48
CA SER A 466 -4.11 18.17 10.80
C SER A 466 -4.99 18.70 11.90
N TYR A 467 -5.08 17.97 13.01
CA TYR A 467 -5.55 18.49 14.29
C TYR A 467 -4.65 18.01 15.43
N GLN A 468 -4.71 18.68 16.58
CA GLN A 468 -4.10 18.20 17.81
C GLN A 468 -5.18 17.59 18.70
N ALA A 469 -5.05 16.30 19.04
CA ALA A 469 -5.97 15.59 19.90
C ALA A 469 -5.84 16.05 21.37
N PRO A 470 -6.85 15.82 22.23
CA PRO A 470 -6.82 16.24 23.64
C PRO A 470 -5.66 15.65 24.46
N GLY A 471 -5.14 14.48 24.08
CA GLY A 471 -3.92 13.87 24.65
C GLY A 471 -2.62 14.58 24.26
N GLY A 472 -2.69 15.59 23.38
CA GLY A 472 -1.58 16.36 22.86
C GLY A 472 -0.96 15.80 21.57
N GLY A 473 -1.28 14.56 21.20
CA GLY A 473 -0.85 13.93 19.94
C GLY A 473 -1.38 14.69 18.73
N TYR A 474 -0.54 14.85 17.71
CA TYR A 474 -0.98 15.39 16.42
C TYR A 474 -1.45 14.27 15.51
N VAL A 475 -2.54 14.51 14.80
CA VAL A 475 -2.98 13.70 13.66
C VAL A 475 -2.78 14.52 12.39
N PHE A 476 -2.19 13.92 11.36
CA PHE A 476 -2.09 14.49 10.02
C PHE A 476 -2.66 13.52 8.98
N SER A 477 -3.49 14.01 8.07
CA SER A 477 -4.10 13.20 7.01
C SER A 477 -3.82 13.85 5.66
N THR A 478 -3.30 13.07 4.71
CA THR A 478 -3.11 13.56 3.33
C THR A 478 -4.41 13.63 2.55
N GLY A 479 -5.46 12.90 3.00
CA GLY A 479 -6.78 12.85 2.37
C GLY A 479 -6.74 12.44 0.91
N SER A 480 -5.70 11.72 0.46
CA SER A 480 -5.54 11.28 -0.93
C SER A 480 -4.51 10.15 -1.03
N LEU A 481 -4.85 9.08 -1.76
CA LEU A 481 -3.91 8.01 -2.12
C LEU A 481 -2.75 8.54 -2.99
N GLY A 482 -3.08 9.42 -3.95
CA GLY A 482 -2.19 9.94 -4.98
C GLY A 482 -1.20 11.00 -4.50
N TYR A 483 -1.33 11.44 -3.26
CA TYR A 483 -0.33 12.26 -2.58
C TYR A 483 1.06 11.61 -2.65
N THR A 484 1.11 10.29 -2.50
CA THR A 484 2.33 9.48 -2.50
C THR A 484 3.09 9.52 -3.83
N TRP A 485 2.39 9.62 -4.97
CA TRP A 485 3.01 9.75 -6.30
C TRP A 485 3.86 11.01 -6.46
N ARG A 486 3.55 12.08 -5.72
CA ARG A 486 4.33 13.33 -5.75
C ARG A 486 5.59 13.27 -4.88
N LEU A 487 5.77 12.23 -4.07
CA LEU A 487 6.93 12.07 -3.18
C LEU A 487 8.02 11.20 -3.80
N ASP A 488 7.68 10.00 -4.26
CA ASP A 488 8.58 9.08 -4.98
C ASP A 488 7.77 8.16 -5.92
N PRO A 489 7.36 8.65 -7.10
CA PRO A 489 6.66 7.85 -8.09
C PRO A 489 7.66 6.84 -8.66
N ASP A 490 7.42 5.56 -8.38
CA ASP A 490 8.26 4.49 -8.87
C ASP A 490 7.91 4.23 -10.36
N PRO A 491 8.87 4.41 -11.29
CA PRO A 491 8.59 4.33 -12.72
C PRO A 491 8.34 2.92 -13.23
N THR A 492 8.69 1.87 -12.47
CA THR A 492 8.51 0.46 -12.88
C THR A 492 7.04 0.09 -13.06
N TRP A 493 6.15 0.74 -12.30
CA TRP A 493 4.71 0.48 -12.22
C TRP A 493 3.88 1.21 -13.27
N ALA A 494 4.43 2.27 -13.86
CA ALA A 494 3.67 3.22 -14.68
C ALA A 494 3.22 2.67 -16.05
N SER A 495 3.44 1.38 -16.33
CA SER A 495 2.84 0.63 -17.44
C SER A 495 1.81 -0.42 -16.99
N GLU A 496 1.83 -0.85 -15.74
CA GLU A 496 1.05 -2.02 -15.27
C GLU A 496 -0.15 -1.63 -14.39
N ILE A 497 -0.01 -0.62 -13.53
CA ILE A 497 -1.15 -0.17 -12.72
C ILE A 497 -2.01 0.82 -13.51
N TRP A 498 -3.26 0.46 -13.80
CA TRP A 498 -4.23 1.23 -14.60
C TRP A 498 -4.31 2.74 -14.24
N PRO A 499 -4.39 3.13 -12.95
CA PRO A 499 -4.08 4.49 -12.45
C PRO A 499 -2.92 5.21 -13.13
N LEU A 500 -1.71 4.68 -12.95
CA LEU A 500 -0.47 5.31 -13.39
C LEU A 500 -0.34 5.30 -14.92
N VAL A 501 -0.91 4.30 -15.60
CA VAL A 501 -1.01 4.28 -17.07
C VAL A 501 -1.81 5.48 -17.59
N ARG A 502 -2.95 5.79 -16.96
CA ARG A 502 -3.78 6.94 -17.35
C ARG A 502 -3.13 8.26 -16.97
N ILE A 503 -2.52 8.35 -15.80
CA ILE A 503 -1.74 9.52 -15.38
C ILE A 503 -0.60 9.79 -16.37
N LYS A 504 0.15 8.77 -16.80
CA LYS A 504 1.21 8.89 -17.81
C LYS A 504 0.71 9.37 -19.18
N GLU A 505 -0.52 9.04 -19.55
CA GLU A 505 -1.15 9.43 -20.81
C GLU A 505 -1.70 10.86 -20.79
N TYR A 506 -2.34 11.26 -19.68
CA TYR A 506 -3.12 12.51 -19.59
C TYR A 506 -2.52 13.61 -18.70
N LYS A 507 -1.73 13.26 -17.67
CA LYS A 507 -1.09 14.18 -16.70
C LYS A 507 0.33 13.70 -16.31
N PRO A 508 1.27 13.55 -17.27
CA PRO A 508 2.60 12.98 -17.02
C PRO A 508 3.44 13.76 -16.00
N GLU A 509 3.10 15.02 -15.72
CA GLU A 509 3.71 15.87 -14.70
C GLU A 509 3.66 15.23 -13.30
N VAL A 510 2.59 14.47 -13.00
CA VAL A 510 2.40 13.78 -11.71
C VAL A 510 3.57 12.84 -11.40
N LEU A 511 4.14 12.19 -12.42
CA LEU A 511 5.25 11.24 -12.32
C LEU A 511 6.62 11.90 -12.09
N THR A 512 6.66 13.23 -11.91
CA THR A 512 7.84 13.97 -11.43
C THR A 512 7.60 14.40 -9.99
N PRO A 513 8.46 14.07 -9.02
CA PRO A 513 8.26 14.51 -7.64
C PRO A 513 8.11 16.02 -7.49
N ASP A 514 7.29 16.48 -6.55
CA ASP A 514 7.17 17.89 -6.18
C ASP A 514 8.11 18.21 -5.02
N GLU A 515 9.21 18.94 -5.27
CA GLU A 515 10.19 19.27 -4.23
C GLU A 515 9.59 20.07 -3.08
N ARG A 516 8.55 20.89 -3.34
CA ARG A 516 7.85 21.67 -2.29
C ARG A 516 7.01 20.75 -1.41
N LEU A 517 6.29 19.79 -2.01
CA LEU A 517 5.52 18.80 -1.27
C LEU A 517 6.45 17.88 -0.46
N GLN A 518 7.55 17.42 -1.05
CA GLN A 518 8.57 16.65 -0.32
C GLN A 518 9.12 17.44 0.88
N ALA A 519 9.37 18.75 0.73
CA ALA A 519 9.80 19.61 1.83
C ALA A 519 8.73 19.70 2.92
N PHE A 520 7.46 19.89 2.55
CA PHE A 520 6.33 19.89 3.48
C PHE A 520 6.25 18.55 4.24
N THR A 521 6.19 17.41 3.54
CA THR A 521 6.10 16.08 4.17
C THR A 521 7.28 15.80 5.09
N LYS A 522 8.51 16.24 4.74
CA LYS A 522 9.66 16.15 5.65
C LYS A 522 9.47 16.99 6.90
N ASN A 523 8.95 18.22 6.79
CA ASN A 523 8.66 19.05 7.96
C ASN A 523 7.62 18.39 8.89
N VAL A 524 6.55 17.79 8.32
CA VAL A 524 5.56 17.00 9.07
C VAL A 524 6.25 15.85 9.82
N LEU A 525 6.91 14.95 9.08
CA LEU A 525 7.54 13.75 9.65
C LEU A 525 8.66 14.09 10.65
N ASP A 526 9.41 15.17 10.43
CA ASP A 526 10.46 15.64 11.33
C ASP A 526 9.91 16.22 12.65
N ASP A 527 8.67 16.66 12.65
CA ASP A 527 7.96 17.12 13.84
C ASP A 527 7.27 15.98 14.57
N LEU A 528 6.48 15.19 13.85
CA LEU A 528 5.72 14.07 14.41
C LEU A 528 6.60 12.93 14.95
N ARG A 529 7.85 12.76 14.46
CA ARG A 529 8.80 11.78 15.03
C ARG A 529 9.42 12.18 16.37
N LYS A 530 9.06 13.35 16.93
CA LYS A 530 9.53 13.82 18.23
C LYS A 530 8.57 13.33 19.33
N PRO A 531 9.07 12.90 20.50
CA PRO A 531 8.21 12.50 21.61
C PRO A 531 7.45 13.72 22.13
N ASN A 532 6.16 13.53 22.42
CA ASN A 532 5.27 14.60 22.85
C ASN A 532 5.66 15.10 24.25
N THR A 533 6.17 16.33 24.36
CA THR A 533 6.71 16.84 25.63
C THR A 533 5.64 17.28 26.64
N THR A 534 4.36 17.19 26.25
CA THR A 534 3.23 17.82 26.94
C THR A 534 2.62 16.94 28.03
N VAL A 535 2.85 15.62 28.00
CA VAL A 535 2.32 14.66 28.98
C VAL A 535 3.36 14.34 30.06
N LYS A 536 3.12 14.82 31.29
CA LYS A 536 3.88 14.48 32.52
C LYS A 536 3.03 14.60 33.78
#